data_AF-A0A4S9L8G2-F1
#
_entry.id   AF-A0A4S9L8G2-F1
#
_cell.length_a   1.000
_cell.length_b   1.000
_cell.length_c   1.000
_cell.angle_alpha   90.00
_cell.angle_beta   90.00
_cell.angle_gamma   90.00
#
_symmetry.space_group_name_H-M   'P 1'
#
loop_
_entity.id
_entity.type
_entity.pdbx_description
1 polymer ?
#
loop_
_entity_poly.entity_id
_entity_poly.type
_entity_poly.pdbx_seq_one_letter_code
_entity_poly.pdbx_strand_id
1 'polypeptide(L)'
;MSELAFCSYLLAKYEDFWLKSKAPYVGPFLRPVDEVRDNAPGYHAKIRQPMDLATMRTKLEGGRYNSVADFKADFDLMISNCYEYNTAGPASLTDLAERFAKDFDWEWEQMARWRSKERSGLLKLQHPPAPPAIA
;
A
#
# COMPACT_ATOMS: atom_id res chain seq x y z
N MET A 1 -11.38 13.55 8.19
CA MET A 1 -10.37 13.11 7.21
C MET A 1 -10.84 11.80 6.59
N SER A 2 -10.52 11.57 5.31
CA SER A 2 -11.09 10.49 4.49
C SER A 2 -10.43 9.14 4.77
N GLU A 3 -11.12 8.05 4.43
CA GLU A 3 -10.58 6.69 4.51
C GLU A 3 -9.31 6.50 3.65
N LEU A 4 -9.12 7.36 2.64
CA LEU A 4 -7.92 7.44 1.82
C LEU A 4 -6.65 7.86 2.59
N ALA A 5 -6.79 8.50 3.76
CA ALA A 5 -5.64 8.77 4.64
C ALA A 5 -5.01 7.48 5.18
N PHE A 6 -5.81 6.41 5.38
CA PHE A 6 -5.27 5.09 5.73
C PHE A 6 -4.45 4.50 4.59
N CYS A 7 -4.91 4.63 3.34
CA CYS A 7 -4.15 4.20 2.17
C CYS A 7 -2.80 4.93 2.07
N SER A 8 -2.78 6.24 2.34
CA SER A 8 -1.53 7.02 2.39
C SER A 8 -0.59 6.50 3.49
N TYR A 9 -1.13 6.22 4.68
CA TYR A 9 -0.37 5.59 5.77
C TYR A 9 0.25 4.25 5.35
N LEU A 10 -0.50 3.37 4.67
CA LEU A 10 0.02 2.08 4.21
C LEU A 10 1.20 2.25 3.25
N LEU A 11 1.08 3.14 2.25
CA LEU A 11 2.17 3.41 1.30
C LEU A 11 3.43 3.89 2.02
N ALA A 12 3.29 4.85 2.94
CA ALA A 12 4.42 5.36 3.73
C ALA A 12 5.03 4.28 4.64
N LYS A 13 4.19 3.44 5.26
CA LYS A 13 4.64 2.33 6.11
C LYS A 13 5.48 1.32 5.32
N TYR A 14 5.03 0.92 4.14
CA TYR A 14 5.73 -0.09 3.35
C TYR A 14 7.08 0.42 2.82
N GLU A 15 7.16 1.69 2.40
CA GLU A 15 8.43 2.33 2.06
C GLU A 15 9.39 2.37 3.25
N ASP A 16 8.91 2.80 4.43
CA ASP A 16 9.72 2.85 5.65
C ASP A 16 10.21 1.46 6.08
N PHE A 17 9.34 0.46 6.01
CA PHE A 17 9.68 -0.92 6.39
C PHE A 17 10.68 -1.53 5.42
N TRP A 18 10.57 -1.25 4.12
CA TRP A 18 11.59 -1.64 3.16
C TRP A 18 12.93 -0.95 3.45
N LEU A 19 12.95 0.37 3.64
CA LEU A 19 14.17 1.15 3.92
C LEU A 19 14.89 0.67 5.19
N LYS A 20 14.13 0.18 6.18
CA LYS A 20 14.66 -0.40 7.42
C LYS A 20 14.90 -1.91 7.34
N SER A 21 14.82 -2.51 6.16
CA SER A 21 14.97 -3.95 5.91
C SER A 21 14.02 -4.85 6.72
N LYS A 22 12.89 -4.32 7.18
CA LYS A 22 11.86 -5.05 7.95
C LYS A 22 10.88 -5.81 7.06
N ALA A 23 10.71 -5.37 5.82
CA ALA A 23 9.79 -5.96 4.86
C ALA A 23 10.46 -6.13 3.47
N PRO A 24 11.46 -7.02 3.33
CA PRO A 24 12.20 -7.18 2.08
C PRO A 24 11.31 -7.64 0.91
N TYR A 25 10.18 -8.28 1.19
CA TYR A 25 9.20 -8.71 0.19
C TYR A 25 8.48 -7.55 -0.53
N VAL A 26 8.57 -6.32 -0.01
CA VAL A 26 7.99 -5.13 -0.64
C VAL A 26 8.85 -4.61 -1.81
N GLY A 27 10.18 -4.82 -1.75
CA GLY A 27 11.15 -4.21 -2.65
C GLY A 27 10.80 -4.26 -4.15
N PRO A 28 10.45 -5.43 -4.70
CA PRO A 28 10.10 -5.59 -6.12
C PRO A 28 8.89 -4.76 -6.58
N PHE A 29 8.05 -4.30 -5.66
CA PHE A 29 6.77 -3.64 -5.93
C PHE A 29 6.81 -2.12 -5.72
N LEU A 30 7.95 -1.57 -5.30
CA LEU A 30 8.08 -0.16 -4.94
C LEU A 30 8.02 0.80 -6.13
N ARG A 31 8.39 0.35 -7.33
CA ARG A 31 8.55 1.19 -8.52
C ARG A 31 8.09 0.44 -9.77
N PRO A 32 7.73 1.15 -10.86
CA PRO A 32 7.28 0.52 -12.09
C PRO A 32 8.34 -0.45 -12.63
N VAL A 33 7.92 -1.59 -13.16
CA VAL A 33 8.81 -2.58 -13.78
C VAL A 33 9.44 -1.99 -15.03
N ASP A 34 10.77 -2.10 -15.12
CA ASP A 34 11.54 -1.75 -16.30
C ASP A 34 12.18 -3.02 -16.87
N GLU A 35 11.95 -3.29 -18.16
CA GLU A 35 12.32 -4.58 -18.77
C GLU A 35 13.82 -4.84 -18.73
N VAL A 36 14.65 -3.80 -18.79
CA VAL A 36 16.11 -3.92 -18.84
C VAL A 36 16.68 -3.98 -17.42
N ARG A 37 16.36 -3.00 -16.58
CA ARG A 37 16.86 -2.88 -15.22
C ARG A 37 16.45 -4.06 -14.35
N ASP A 38 15.21 -4.53 -14.51
CA ASP A 38 14.65 -5.59 -13.69
C ASP A 38 14.74 -6.97 -14.36
N ASN A 39 15.40 -7.05 -15.53
CA ASN A 39 15.54 -8.26 -16.34
C ASN A 39 14.19 -8.94 -16.58
N ALA A 40 13.20 -8.14 -17.00
CA ALA A 40 11.82 -8.54 -17.23
C ALA A 40 11.46 -8.38 -18.73
N PRO A 41 12.04 -9.19 -19.62
CA PRO A 41 11.83 -9.06 -21.06
C PRO A 41 10.35 -9.25 -21.43
N GLY A 42 9.83 -8.32 -22.24
CA GLY A 42 8.45 -8.38 -22.74
C GLY A 42 7.37 -8.16 -21.69
N TYR A 43 7.72 -7.61 -20.52
CA TYR A 43 6.77 -7.31 -19.45
C TYR A 43 5.60 -6.46 -19.96
N HIS A 44 5.87 -5.37 -20.66
CA HIS A 44 4.83 -4.45 -21.15
C HIS A 44 4.07 -5.00 -22.36
N ALA A 45 4.59 -6.04 -23.02
CA ALA A 45 3.85 -6.77 -24.04
C ALA A 45 2.87 -7.80 -23.43
N LYS A 46 3.21 -8.38 -22.27
CA LYS A 46 2.40 -9.39 -21.57
C LYS A 46 1.38 -8.74 -20.63
N ILE A 47 1.84 -7.81 -19.79
CA ILE A 47 1.03 -7.17 -18.74
C ILE A 47 0.38 -5.90 -19.29
N ARG A 48 -0.95 -5.94 -19.39
CA ARG A 48 -1.75 -4.87 -20.01
C ARG A 48 -1.89 -3.62 -19.15
N GLN A 49 -1.91 -3.80 -17.83
CA GLN A 49 -2.10 -2.70 -16.87
C GLN A 49 -1.05 -2.79 -15.77
N PRO A 50 0.20 -2.36 -16.02
CA PRO A 50 1.24 -2.30 -15.01
C PRO A 50 0.80 -1.48 -13.79
N MET A 51 1.20 -1.92 -12.60
CA MET A 51 0.93 -1.23 -11.34
C MET A 51 2.06 -1.48 -10.35
N ASP A 52 2.32 -0.50 -9.49
CA ASP A 52 3.35 -0.49 -8.45
C ASP A 52 2.99 0.54 -7.37
N LEU A 53 3.66 0.50 -6.22
CA LEU A 53 3.35 1.37 -5.09
C LEU A 53 3.61 2.87 -5.39
N ALA A 54 4.60 3.21 -6.22
CA ALA A 54 4.85 4.60 -6.61
C ALA A 54 3.72 5.13 -7.50
N THR A 55 3.26 4.32 -8.46
CA THR A 55 2.09 4.65 -9.29
C THR A 55 0.83 4.80 -8.43
N MET A 56 0.59 3.89 -7.47
CA MET A 56 -0.52 4.01 -6.52
C MET A 56 -0.43 5.28 -5.68
N ARG A 57 0.77 5.66 -5.22
CA ARG A 57 1.02 6.92 -4.51
C ARG A 57 0.64 8.13 -5.37
N THR A 58 1.11 8.18 -6.62
CA THR A 58 0.76 9.26 -7.55
C THR A 58 -0.75 9.33 -7.83
N LYS A 59 -1.42 8.17 -7.99
CA LYS A 59 -2.89 8.12 -8.13
C LYS A 59 -3.60 8.66 -6.89
N LEU A 60 -3.14 8.29 -5.70
CA LEU A 60 -3.73 8.73 -4.43
C LEU A 60 -3.57 10.25 -4.23
N GLU A 61 -2.35 10.77 -4.38
CA GLU A 61 -2.04 12.20 -4.23
C GLU A 61 -2.72 13.05 -5.30
N GLY A 62 -2.90 12.50 -6.51
CA GLY A 62 -3.65 13.13 -7.59
C GLY A 62 -5.17 12.99 -7.50
N GLY A 63 -5.71 12.44 -6.40
CA GLY A 63 -7.15 12.29 -6.18
C GLY A 63 -7.83 11.33 -7.17
N ARG A 64 -7.10 10.34 -7.71
CA ARG A 64 -7.60 9.38 -8.71
C ARG A 64 -8.36 8.19 -8.13
N TYR A 65 -8.38 8.05 -6.80
CA TYR A 65 -9.20 7.07 -6.11
C TYR A 65 -10.44 7.75 -5.54
N ASN A 66 -11.62 7.30 -5.96
CA ASN A 66 -12.88 7.77 -5.41
C ASN A 66 -13.20 7.05 -4.09
N SER A 67 -12.67 5.85 -3.93
CA SER A 67 -12.88 5.01 -2.74
C SER A 67 -11.61 4.25 -2.34
N VAL A 68 -11.58 3.76 -1.10
CA VAL A 68 -10.54 2.80 -0.66
C VAL A 68 -10.63 1.47 -1.41
N ALA A 69 -11.80 1.10 -1.93
CA ALA A 69 -11.94 -0.10 -2.77
C ALA A 69 -11.17 0.05 -4.08
N ASP A 70 -11.15 1.24 -4.69
CA ASP A 70 -10.37 1.52 -5.91
C ASP A 70 -8.86 1.35 -5.64
N PHE A 71 -8.41 1.79 -4.45
CA PHE A 71 -7.02 1.61 -4.02
C PHE A 71 -6.67 0.12 -3.83
N LYS A 72 -7.54 -0.66 -3.16
CA LYS A 72 -7.31 -2.10 -2.99
C LYS A 72 -7.32 -2.83 -4.33
N ALA A 73 -8.19 -2.44 -5.26
CA ALA A 73 -8.23 -3.03 -6.59
C ALA A 73 -6.88 -2.88 -7.34
N ASP A 74 -6.22 -1.72 -7.23
CA ASP A 74 -4.88 -1.53 -7.79
C ASP A 74 -3.81 -2.37 -7.07
N PHE A 75 -3.91 -2.52 -5.74
CA PHE A 75 -3.01 -3.41 -5.01
C PHE A 75 -3.18 -4.86 -5.48
N ASP A 76 -4.41 -5.34 -5.58
CA ASP A 76 -4.73 -6.70 -6.04
C ASP A 76 -4.27 -6.90 -7.50
N LEU A 77 -4.42 -5.88 -8.36
CA LEU A 77 -3.90 -5.86 -9.74
C LEU A 77 -2.38 -6.00 -9.77
N MET A 78 -1.65 -5.24 -8.94
CA MET A 78 -0.20 -5.33 -8.83
C MET A 78 0.26 -6.75 -8.47
N ILE A 79 -0.40 -7.37 -7.49
CA ILE A 79 -0.12 -8.76 -7.09
C ILE A 79 -0.48 -9.74 -8.22
N SER A 80 -1.63 -9.56 -8.88
CA SER A 80 -2.07 -10.41 -10.00
C SER A 80 -1.10 -10.35 -11.18
N ASN A 81 -0.64 -9.15 -11.56
CA ASN A 81 0.35 -8.94 -12.60
C ASN A 81 1.66 -9.67 -12.30
N CYS A 82 2.07 -9.73 -11.03
CA CYS A 82 3.26 -10.47 -10.63
C CYS A 82 3.09 -11.97 -10.91
N TYR A 83 1.95 -12.57 -10.52
CA TYR A 83 1.68 -13.98 -10.84
C TYR A 83 1.57 -14.21 -12.35
N GLU A 84 0.86 -13.35 -13.07
CA GLU A 84 0.70 -13.48 -14.53
C GLU A 84 2.05 -13.47 -15.23
N TYR A 85 2.91 -12.50 -14.94
CA TYR A 85 4.22 -12.40 -15.57
C TYR A 85 5.12 -13.59 -15.18
N ASN A 86 5.18 -13.93 -13.89
CA ASN A 86 6.10 -14.90 -13.31
C ASN A 86 5.57 -16.35 -13.25
N THR A 87 4.53 -16.69 -14.01
CA THR A 87 3.92 -18.05 -14.06
C THR A 87 4.91 -19.19 -14.33
N ALA A 88 5.99 -18.92 -15.08
CA ALA A 88 7.10 -19.85 -15.33
C ALA A 88 8.44 -19.33 -14.79
N GLY A 89 8.39 -18.31 -13.94
CA GLY A 89 9.54 -17.62 -13.37
C GLY A 89 10.03 -18.26 -12.06
N PRO A 90 11.01 -17.62 -11.39
CA PRO A 90 11.51 -18.09 -10.11
C PRO A 90 10.39 -18.06 -9.06
N ALA A 91 10.18 -19.17 -8.35
CA ALA A 91 9.22 -19.26 -7.23
C ALA A 91 9.43 -18.14 -6.20
N SER A 92 10.66 -17.65 -6.06
CA SER A 92 11.01 -16.58 -5.13
C SER A 92 10.21 -15.30 -5.33
N LEU A 93 9.84 -14.87 -6.56
CA LEU A 93 9.07 -13.64 -6.75
C LEU A 93 7.59 -13.81 -6.40
N THR A 94 7.01 -14.96 -6.75
CA THR A 94 5.63 -15.29 -6.40
C THR A 94 5.46 -15.50 -4.89
N ASP A 95 6.48 -16.03 -4.21
CA ASP A 95 6.48 -16.16 -2.74
C ASP A 95 6.51 -14.80 -2.03
N LEU A 96 7.28 -13.82 -2.55
CA LEU A 96 7.29 -12.46 -2.03
C LEU A 96 5.92 -11.78 -2.28
N ALA A 97 5.30 -12.01 -3.43
CA ALA A 97 3.96 -11.50 -3.73
C ALA A 97 2.91 -12.06 -2.75
N GLU A 98 2.95 -13.37 -2.49
CA GLU A 98 2.05 -14.01 -1.53
C GLU A 98 2.24 -13.45 -0.12
N ARG A 99 3.50 -13.29 0.32
CA ARG A 99 3.79 -12.69 1.62
C ARG A 99 3.29 -11.26 1.69
N PHE A 100 3.49 -10.46 0.65
CA PHE A 100 3.04 -9.07 0.64
C PHE A 100 1.51 -9.00 0.68
N ALA A 101 0.81 -9.83 -0.09
CA ALA A 101 -0.65 -9.90 -0.07
C ALA A 101 -1.21 -10.22 1.33
N LYS A 102 -0.65 -11.23 2.01
CA LYS A 102 -1.06 -11.58 3.39
C LYS A 102 -0.86 -10.44 4.38
N ASP A 103 0.29 -9.77 4.31
CA ASP A 103 0.59 -8.64 5.19
C ASP A 103 -0.29 -7.42 4.86
N PHE A 104 -0.65 -7.21 3.60
CA PHE A 104 -1.60 -6.17 3.19
C PHE A 104 -3.02 -6.45 3.68
N ASP A 105 -3.53 -7.67 3.47
CA ASP A 105 -4.86 -8.07 3.92
C ASP A 105 -4.99 -7.95 5.44
N TRP A 106 -3.96 -8.37 6.18
CA TRP A 106 -3.91 -8.17 7.63
C TRP A 106 -4.05 -6.69 8.00
N GLU A 107 -3.28 -5.79 7.39
CA GLU A 107 -3.39 -4.36 7.68
C GLU A 107 -4.75 -3.79 7.25
N TRP A 108 -5.28 -4.26 6.12
CA TRP A 108 -6.57 -3.86 5.58
C TRP A 108 -7.72 -4.15 6.56
N GLU A 109 -7.71 -5.32 7.20
CA GLU A 109 -8.67 -5.69 8.24
C GLU A 109 -8.61 -4.76 9.47
N GLN A 110 -7.44 -4.18 9.75
CA GLN A 110 -7.25 -3.25 10.86
C GLN A 110 -7.81 -1.85 10.57
N MET A 111 -8.24 -1.55 9.34
CA MET A 111 -8.76 -0.23 8.96
C MET A 111 -9.93 0.20 9.86
N ALA A 112 -10.83 -0.71 10.22
CA ALA A 112 -11.94 -0.40 11.13
C ALA A 112 -11.45 0.02 12.53
N ARG A 113 -10.38 -0.62 13.04
CA ARG A 113 -9.74 -0.27 14.31
C ARG A 113 -9.01 1.07 14.23
N TRP A 114 -8.33 1.33 13.11
CA TRP A 114 -7.67 2.61 12.85
C TRP A 114 -8.68 3.76 12.87
N ARG A 115 -9.84 3.61 12.21
CA ARG A 115 -10.94 4.59 12.25
C ARG A 115 -11.37 4.93 13.68
N SER A 116 -11.49 3.92 14.55
CA SER A 116 -11.89 4.10 15.94
C SER A 116 -10.86 4.88 16.74
N LYS A 117 -9.57 4.55 16.58
CA LYS A 117 -8.45 5.24 17.25
C LYS A 117 -8.30 6.68 16.76
N GLU A 118 -8.35 6.92 15.45
CA GLU A 118 -8.28 8.28 14.90
C GLU A 118 -9.45 9.14 15.36
N ARG A 119 -10.68 8.60 15.34
CA ARG A 119 -11.85 9.32 15.83
C ARG A 119 -11.70 9.68 17.31
N SER A 120 -11.16 8.78 18.12
CA SER A 120 -10.85 9.06 19.53
C SER A 120 -9.76 10.13 19.68
N GLY A 121 -8.71 10.10 18.85
CA GLY A 121 -7.64 11.11 18.84
C GLY A 121 -8.14 12.50 18.46
N LEU A 122 -8.99 12.59 17.42
CA LEU A 122 -9.65 13.84 17.02
C LEU A 122 -10.62 14.36 18.09
N LEU A 123 -11.37 13.46 18.75
CA LEU A 123 -12.29 13.85 19.82
C LEU A 123 -11.55 14.44 21.04
N LYS A 124 -10.33 13.96 21.33
CA LYS A 124 -9.47 14.50 22.40
C LYS A 124 -8.91 15.90 22.10
N LEU A 125 -8.83 16.30 20.83
CA LEU A 125 -8.40 17.64 20.40
C LEU A 125 -9.55 18.65 20.39
N GLN A 126 -10.81 18.20 20.28
CA GLN A 126 -11.99 19.07 20.19
C GLN A 126 -12.53 19.53 21.55
N HIS A 127 -12.17 18.87 22.65
CA HIS A 127 -12.44 19.36 24.00
C HIS A 127 -11.12 19.88 24.61
N PRO A 128 -10.88 21.20 24.65
CA PRO A 128 -9.74 21.71 25.41
C PRO A 128 -9.85 21.26 26.88
N PRO A 129 -8.74 20.95 27.57
CA PRO A 129 -8.78 20.68 28.99
C PRO A 129 -9.42 21.89 29.68
N ALA A 130 -10.35 21.63 30.60
CA ALA A 130 -10.97 22.68 31.41
C ALA A 130 -9.85 23.54 32.02
N PRO A 131 -9.98 24.88 32.01
CA PRO A 131 -9.00 25.74 32.64
C PRO A 131 -8.73 25.25 34.07
N PRO A 132 -7.47 25.20 34.52
CA PRO A 132 -7.18 24.83 35.90
C PRO A 132 -7.99 25.72 36.83
N ALA A 133 -8.72 25.10 37.75
CA ALA A 133 -9.47 25.82 38.78
C ALA A 133 -8.47 26.67 39.57
N ILE A 134 -8.68 27.98 39.56
CA ILE A 134 -7.87 28.92 40.34
C ILE A 134 -8.18 28.64 41.81
N ALA A 135 -7.14 28.25 42.57
CA ALA A 135 -7.18 28.08 44.01
C ALA A 135 -7.10 29.42 44.74
#